data_AF-A0AAW7KCY0-F1
#
_entry.id   AF-A0AAW7KCY0-F1
#
_cell.length_a   1.000
_cell.length_b   1.000
_cell.length_c   1.000
_cell.angle_alpha   90.00
_cell.angle_beta   90.00
_cell.angle_gamma   90.00
#
_symmetry.space_group_name_H-M   'P 1'
#
loop_
_entity.id
_entity.type
_entity.pdbx_description
1 polymer ?
#
loop_
_entity_poly.entity_id
_entity_poly.type
_entity_poly.pdbx_seq_one_letter_code
_entity_poly.pdbx_strand_id
1 'polypeptide(L)'
;MTFQETISAYIQERYQITPDFPFKKHPDYLVFRHPRNAKWFALIMPLDAQLLGATENKQLTILTVKLAPELIALLKNQPGYFPAYHMNKEHWLSLSEEIPLSQIFSFIDESYQRSY
;
A
#
# COMPACT_ATOMS: atom_id res chain seq x y z
N MET A 1 -2.16 10.43 -15.14
CA MET A 1 -2.08 9.12 -14.49
C MET A 1 -2.54 9.27 -13.06
N THR A 2 -3.38 8.38 -12.59
CA THR A 2 -3.81 8.33 -11.18
C THR A 2 -2.71 7.76 -10.29
N PHE A 3 -2.88 7.87 -8.97
CA PHE A 3 -1.98 7.24 -8.01
C PHE A 3 -1.87 5.72 -8.22
N GLN A 4 -3.01 5.06 -8.45
CA GLN A 4 -3.09 3.61 -8.69
C GLN A 4 -2.33 3.22 -9.96
N GLU A 5 -2.55 3.95 -11.06
CA GLU A 5 -1.87 3.72 -12.34
C GLU A 5 -0.35 3.89 -12.20
N THR A 6 0.09 4.92 -11.46
CA THR A 6 1.51 5.22 -11.25
C THR A 6 2.22 4.10 -10.48
N ILE A 7 1.62 3.62 -9.38
CA ILE A 7 2.20 2.51 -8.62
C ILE A 7 2.15 1.21 -9.42
N SER A 8 1.04 0.95 -10.11
CA SER A 8 0.88 -0.28 -10.92
C SER A 8 1.91 -0.32 -12.05
N ALA A 9 2.16 0.81 -12.72
CA ALA A 9 3.19 0.93 -13.74
C ALA A 9 4.58 0.65 -13.16
N TYR A 10 4.93 1.25 -12.03
CA TYR A 10 6.21 0.98 -11.36
C TYR A 10 6.41 -0.51 -11.04
N ILE A 11 5.41 -1.16 -10.44
CA ILE A 11 5.47 -2.58 -10.08
C ILE A 11 5.58 -3.45 -11.35
N GLN A 12 4.82 -3.13 -12.40
CA GLN A 12 4.86 -3.86 -13.65
C GLN A 12 6.21 -3.72 -14.37
N GLU A 13 6.77 -2.51 -14.46
CA GLU A 13 8.06 -2.27 -15.10
C GLU A 13 9.20 -2.96 -14.34
N ARG A 14 9.21 -2.83 -13.01
CA ARG A 14 10.30 -3.33 -12.17
C ARG A 14 10.26 -4.84 -11.93
N TYR A 15 9.07 -5.40 -11.72
CA TYR A 15 8.90 -6.79 -11.28
C TYR A 15 8.16 -7.67 -12.28
N GLN A 16 7.62 -7.10 -13.37
CA GLN A 16 6.74 -7.80 -14.31
C GLN A 16 5.52 -8.43 -13.63
N ILE A 17 4.96 -7.75 -12.62
CA ILE A 17 3.80 -8.20 -11.84
C ILE A 17 2.62 -7.26 -12.08
N THR A 18 1.50 -7.82 -12.54
CA THR A 18 0.20 -7.16 -12.59
C THR A 18 -0.60 -7.42 -11.31
N PRO A 19 -1.53 -6.54 -10.93
CA PRO A 19 -2.39 -6.77 -9.78
C PRO A 19 -3.37 -7.93 -10.02
N ASP A 20 -3.87 -8.48 -8.92
CA ASP A 20 -5.02 -9.34 -8.88
C ASP A 20 -6.17 -8.71 -8.05
N PHE A 21 -7.36 -9.31 -8.17
CA PHE A 21 -8.62 -8.76 -7.64
C PHE A 21 -9.35 -9.81 -6.80
N PRO A 22 -8.86 -10.14 -5.60
CA PRO A 22 -9.39 -11.24 -4.81
C PRO A 22 -10.73 -10.89 -4.15
N PHE A 23 -11.03 -9.59 -4.01
CA PHE A 23 -12.22 -9.09 -3.35
C PHE A 23 -13.36 -8.84 -4.35
N LYS A 24 -14.23 -9.84 -4.57
CA LYS A 24 -15.35 -9.72 -5.53
C LYS A 24 -16.28 -8.53 -5.28
N LYS A 25 -16.43 -8.11 -4.01
CA LYS A 25 -17.26 -6.95 -3.62
C LYS A 25 -16.55 -5.61 -3.78
N HIS A 26 -15.23 -5.64 -3.96
CA HIS A 26 -14.35 -4.47 -4.04
C HIS A 26 -13.39 -4.65 -5.24
N PRO A 27 -13.91 -4.54 -6.49
CA PRO A 27 -13.12 -4.75 -7.70
C PRO A 27 -12.03 -3.68 -7.91
N ASP A 28 -12.12 -2.59 -7.16
CA ASP A 28 -11.21 -1.46 -7.07
C ASP A 28 -10.01 -1.71 -6.12
N TYR A 29 -9.96 -2.87 -5.46
CA TYR A 29 -8.85 -3.25 -4.59
C TYR A 29 -7.82 -4.04 -5.39
N LEU A 30 -6.64 -3.46 -5.56
CA LEU A 30 -5.54 -4.06 -6.32
C LEU A 30 -4.57 -4.71 -5.34
N VAL A 31 -4.43 -6.03 -5.42
CA VAL A 31 -3.47 -6.78 -4.63
C VAL A 31 -2.29 -7.18 -5.51
N PHE A 32 -1.07 -6.99 -5.01
CA PHE A 32 0.14 -7.46 -5.65
C PHE A 32 0.81 -8.50 -4.78
N ARG A 33 1.12 -9.65 -5.38
CA ARG A 33 1.73 -10.80 -4.71
C ARG A 33 2.90 -11.36 -5.51
N HIS A 34 3.82 -12.01 -4.80
CA HIS A 34 4.91 -12.74 -5.44
C HIS A 34 4.37 -13.92 -6.25
N PRO A 35 4.80 -14.10 -7.51
CA PRO A 35 4.31 -15.21 -8.34
C PRO A 35 4.76 -16.58 -7.81
N ARG A 36 5.86 -16.64 -7.06
CA ARG A 36 6.45 -17.90 -6.57
C ARG A 36 5.81 -18.45 -5.29
N ASN A 37 5.42 -17.58 -4.37
CA ASN A 37 4.96 -17.99 -3.03
C ASN A 37 3.56 -17.43 -2.68
N ALA A 38 2.93 -16.68 -3.59
CA ALA A 38 1.64 -16.03 -3.44
C ALA A 38 1.51 -15.04 -2.25
N LYS A 39 2.60 -14.70 -1.57
CA LYS A 39 2.59 -13.72 -0.48
C LYS A 39 2.41 -12.32 -1.03
N TRP A 40 1.51 -11.56 -0.40
CA TRP A 40 1.23 -10.18 -0.76
C TRP A 40 2.37 -9.26 -0.35
N PHE A 41 2.65 -8.25 -1.15
CA PHE A 41 3.61 -7.20 -0.85
C PHE A 41 3.06 -5.79 -1.06
N ALA A 42 1.97 -5.62 -1.80
CA ALA A 42 1.28 -4.34 -1.90
C ALA A 42 -0.23 -4.53 -2.03
N LEU A 43 -0.98 -3.62 -1.44
CA LEU A 43 -2.43 -3.50 -1.60
C LEU A 43 -2.78 -2.04 -1.84
N ILE A 44 -3.43 -1.74 -2.95
CA ILE A 44 -3.97 -0.40 -3.24
C ILE A 44 -5.49 -0.48 -3.12
N MET A 45 -6.09 0.43 -2.37
CA MET A 45 -7.54 0.51 -2.22
C MET A 45 -7.98 1.94 -1.88
N PRO A 46 -9.21 2.33 -2.26
CA PRO A 46 -9.81 3.51 -1.69
C PRO A 46 -10.21 3.26 -0.23
N LEU A 47 -10.08 4.29 0.59
CA LEU A 47 -10.44 4.29 1.99
C LEU A 47 -11.07 5.63 2.33
N ASP A 48 -12.14 5.61 3.13
CA ASP A 48 -12.69 6.83 3.72
C ASP A 48 -11.67 7.43 4.70
N ALA A 49 -11.32 8.70 4.52
CA ALA A 49 -10.41 9.42 5.39
C ALA A 49 -10.88 9.40 6.87
N GLN A 50 -12.17 9.28 7.12
CA GLN A 50 -12.71 9.14 8.48
C GLN A 50 -12.22 7.87 9.19
N LEU A 51 -11.98 6.78 8.45
CA LEU A 51 -11.41 5.55 8.98
C LEU A 51 -9.94 5.71 9.41
N LEU A 52 -9.31 6.79 8.96
CA LEU A 52 -7.96 7.20 9.34
C LEU A 52 -7.96 8.31 10.42
N GLY A 53 -9.13 8.72 10.91
CA GLY A 53 -9.28 9.75 11.93
C GLY A 53 -9.41 11.18 11.39
N ALA A 54 -9.61 11.37 10.08
CA ALA A 54 -9.87 12.68 9.51
C ALA A 54 -11.31 13.15 9.82
N THR A 55 -11.50 14.46 9.97
CA THR A 55 -12.83 15.07 10.14
C THR A 55 -13.56 15.26 8.81
N GLU A 56 -12.82 15.32 7.70
CA GLU A 56 -13.37 15.49 6.36
C GLU A 56 -13.88 14.15 5.80
N ASN A 57 -15.06 14.20 5.19
CA ASN A 57 -15.60 13.06 4.43
C ASN A 57 -15.01 13.10 3.01
N LYS A 58 -13.82 12.51 2.86
CA LYS A 58 -13.09 12.42 1.60
C LYS A 58 -12.65 10.97 1.38
N GLN A 59 -12.84 10.49 0.15
CA GLN A 59 -12.27 9.22 -0.27
C GLN A 59 -10.79 9.43 -0.63
N LEU A 60 -9.90 8.64 -0.02
CA LEU A 60 -8.47 8.65 -0.28
C LEU A 60 -8.07 7.33 -0.94
N THR A 61 -7.14 7.36 -1.88
CA THR A 61 -6.47 6.12 -2.30
C THR A 61 -5.25 5.90 -1.44
N ILE A 62 -5.14 4.72 -0.84
CA ILE A 62 -3.98 4.34 -0.03
C ILE A 62 -3.24 3.15 -0.62
N LEU A 63 -1.95 3.09 -0.36
CA LEU A 63 -1.08 1.95 -0.62
C LEU A 63 -0.66 1.33 0.72
N THR A 64 -0.90 0.05 0.92
CA THR A 64 -0.47 -0.71 2.10
C THR A 64 0.70 -1.62 1.74
N VAL A 65 1.81 -1.51 2.45
CA VAL A 65 3.07 -2.23 2.20
C VAL A 65 3.65 -2.82 3.48
N LYS A 66 4.48 -3.86 3.37
CA LYS A 66 5.22 -4.43 4.50
C LYS A 66 6.51 -3.68 4.76
N LEU A 67 6.77 -3.36 6.01
CA LEU A 67 8.00 -2.69 6.44
C LEU A 67 8.50 -3.26 7.75
N ALA A 68 9.71 -2.85 8.16
CA ALA A 68 10.25 -3.17 9.48
C ALA A 68 9.33 -2.62 10.59
N PRO A 69 9.01 -3.38 11.65
CA PRO A 69 8.25 -2.87 12.79
C PRO A 69 8.83 -1.57 13.38
N GLU A 70 10.15 -1.45 13.42
CA GLU A 70 10.86 -0.27 13.91
C GLU A 70 10.56 0.95 13.04
N LEU A 71 10.57 0.79 11.72
CA LEU A 71 10.26 1.87 10.78
C LEU A 71 8.78 2.24 10.84
N ILE A 72 7.89 1.26 10.97
CA ILE A 72 6.44 1.49 11.16
C ILE A 72 6.19 2.30 12.42
N ALA A 73 6.86 1.97 13.53
CA ALA A 73 6.73 2.70 14.78
C ALA A 73 7.12 4.18 14.65
N LEU A 74 8.13 4.49 13.81
CA LEU A 74 8.57 5.87 13.55
C LEU A 74 7.62 6.65 12.63
N LEU A 75 7.01 5.98 11.65
CA LEU A 75 6.24 6.63 10.59
C LEU A 75 4.75 6.72 10.86
N LYS A 76 4.13 5.74 11.52
CA LYS A 76 2.65 5.56 11.57
C LYS A 76 1.80 6.72 12.09
N ASN A 77 2.42 7.75 12.69
CA ASN A 77 1.75 8.95 13.21
C ASN A 77 2.16 10.23 12.46
N GLN A 78 2.94 10.11 11.38
CA GLN A 78 3.36 11.24 10.56
C GLN A 78 2.36 11.52 9.44
N PRO A 79 2.27 12.77 8.94
CA PRO A 79 1.40 13.10 7.82
C PRO A 79 1.61 12.18 6.62
N GLY A 80 0.51 11.64 6.08
CA GLY A 80 0.49 10.71 4.95
C GLY A 80 0.84 9.26 5.29
N TYR A 81 1.13 8.94 6.55
CA TYR A 81 1.40 7.59 7.05
C TYR A 81 0.34 7.18 8.07
N PHE A 82 -0.22 5.98 7.89
CA PHE A 82 -1.29 5.51 8.76
C PHE A 82 -1.07 4.06 9.18
N PRO A 83 -1.56 3.65 10.36
CA PRO A 83 -1.65 2.24 10.70
C PRO A 83 -2.39 1.45 9.62
N ALA A 84 -1.96 0.23 9.37
CA ALA A 84 -2.59 -0.58 8.33
C ALA A 84 -4.09 -0.82 8.60
N TYR A 85 -4.88 -0.74 7.53
CA TYR A 85 -6.30 -1.07 7.53
C TYR A 85 -6.49 -2.56 7.16
N HIS A 86 -7.24 -3.31 7.96
CA HIS A 86 -7.45 -4.78 7.89
C HIS A 86 -6.20 -5.70 7.96
N MET A 87 -4.98 -5.18 7.81
CA MET A 87 -3.75 -5.96 7.91
C MET A 87 -3.14 -5.91 9.32
N ASN A 88 -2.10 -6.74 9.55
CA ASN A 88 -1.32 -6.71 10.78
C ASN A 88 -0.56 -5.37 10.88
N LYS A 89 -0.95 -4.53 11.85
CA LYS A 89 -0.40 -3.17 12.07
C LYS A 89 1.06 -3.13 12.52
N GLU A 90 1.63 -4.27 12.93
CA GLU A 90 3.06 -4.38 13.30
C GLU A 90 3.96 -4.57 12.09
N HIS A 91 3.42 -5.11 10.99
CA HIS A 91 4.20 -5.47 9.81
C HIS A 91 3.77 -4.75 8.55
N TRP A 92 2.66 -4.02 8.59
CA TRP A 92 2.11 -3.30 7.45
C TRP A 92 1.89 -1.82 7.80
N LEU A 93 2.09 -0.97 6.80
CA LEU A 93 1.88 0.47 6.88
C LEU A 93 1.05 0.94 5.68
N SER A 94 0.09 1.83 5.92
CA SER A 94 -0.68 2.50 4.88
C SER A 94 -0.04 3.86 4.55
N LEU A 95 0.06 4.17 3.26
CA LEU A 95 0.66 5.38 2.70
C LEU A 95 -0.40 6.11 1.86
N SER A 96 -0.51 7.43 1.99
CA SER A 96 -1.33 8.25 1.09
C SER A 96 -0.56 8.68 -0.16
N GLU A 97 -1.30 9.25 -1.11
CA GLU A 97 -0.76 9.89 -2.31
C GLU A 97 0.07 11.16 -2.05
N GLU A 98 0.06 11.68 -0.81
CA GLU A 98 0.83 12.87 -0.41
C GLU A 98 2.31 12.54 -0.18
N ILE A 99 2.65 11.25 0.01
CA ILE A 99 4.03 10.81 0.18
C ILE A 99 4.77 10.90 -1.16
N PRO A 100 6.02 11.43 -1.18
CA PRO A 100 6.81 11.49 -2.41
C PRO A 100 6.95 10.12 -3.08
N LEU A 101 6.79 10.07 -4.41
CA LEU A 101 6.84 8.82 -5.18
C LEU A 101 8.17 8.06 -4.98
N SER A 102 9.30 8.76 -4.85
CA SER A 102 10.59 8.13 -4.58
C SER A 102 10.58 7.33 -3.27
N GLN A 103 9.92 7.85 -2.23
CA GLN A 103 9.77 7.17 -0.95
C GLN A 103 8.81 5.99 -1.05
N ILE A 104 7.70 6.17 -1.77
CA ILE A 104 6.73 5.09 -2.04
C ILE A 104 7.39 3.93 -2.76
N PHE A 105 8.14 4.20 -3.83
CA PHE A 105 8.85 3.20 -4.60
C PHE A 105 9.90 2.46 -3.75
N SER A 106 10.64 3.18 -2.90
CA SER A 106 11.54 2.56 -1.93
C SER A 106 10.83 1.60 -0.96
N PHE A 107 9.62 1.94 -0.51
CA PHE A 107 8.86 1.07 0.39
C PHE A 107 8.21 -0.12 -0.30
N ILE A 108 7.80 0.03 -1.56
CA ILE A 108 7.37 -1.10 -2.40
C ILE A 108 8.53 -2.08 -2.55
N ASP A 109 9.74 -1.57 -2.84
CA ASP A 109 10.93 -2.40 -2.98
C ASP A 109 11.25 -3.17 -1.71
N GLU A 110 11.25 -2.50 -0.55
CA GLU A 110 11.47 -3.15 0.74
C GLU A 110 10.40 -4.22 1.03
N SER A 111 9.13 -3.88 0.80
CA SER A 111 8.01 -4.80 1.00
C SER A 111 8.10 -6.03 0.11
N TYR A 112 8.53 -5.86 -1.14
CA TYR A 112 8.77 -6.95 -2.07
C TYR A 112 9.85 -7.89 -1.50
N GLN A 113 11.00 -7.37 -1.07
CA GLN A 113 12.07 -8.19 -0.49
C GLN A 113 11.64 -8.93 0.78
N ARG A 114 10.87 -8.27 1.66
CA ARG A 114 10.35 -8.89 2.90
C ARG A 114 9.29 -9.96 2.68
N SER A 115 8.68 -9.97 1.51
CA SER A 115 7.58 -10.88 1.17
C SER A 115 8.02 -12.11 0.40
N TYR A 116 9.32 -12.31 0.19
CA TYR A 116 9.85 -13.52 -0.44
C TYR A 116 9.81 -14.74 0.51
#